data_AF-A0A1I7JA89-F1
#
_entry.id   AF-A0A1I7JA89-F1
#
_cell.length_a   1.000
_cell.length_b   1.000
_cell.length_c   1.000
_cell.angle_alpha   90.00
_cell.angle_beta   90.00
_cell.angle_gamma   90.00
#
_symmetry.space_group_name_H-M   'P 1'
#
loop_
_entity.id
_entity.type
_entity.pdbx_description
1 polymer ?
#
loop_
_entity_poly.entity_id
_entity_poly.type
_entity_poly.pdbx_seq_one_letter_code
_entity_poly.pdbx_strand_id
1 'polypeptide(L)' 'MSVAGLSAEQLQRVKRIHDYATRFPLTETGDMQLLKTYYDYNGQTKLPFNA' A
#
# COMPACT_ATOMS: atom_id res chain seq x y z
N MET A 1 -14.50 13.77 -4.71
CA MET A 1 -14.34 12.77 -5.79
C MET A 1 -15.31 11.64 -5.51
N SER A 2 -16.32 11.42 -6.36
CA SER A 2 -17.32 10.38 -6.10
C SER A 2 -16.71 9.01 -6.39
N VAL A 3 -16.74 8.10 -5.41
CA VAL A 3 -16.31 6.69 -5.54
C VAL A 3 -17.26 5.88 -6.46
N ALA A 4 -18.30 6.53 -7.00
CA ALA A 4 -19.29 5.93 -7.89
C ALA A 4 -18.74 5.74 -9.32
N GLY A 5 -17.97 4.68 -9.51
CA GLY A 5 -17.51 4.26 -10.85
C GLY A 5 -16.70 2.98 -10.87
N LEU A 6 -16.47 2.34 -9.71
CA LEU A 6 -15.69 1.12 -9.64
C LEU A 6 -16.57 -0.11 -9.88
N SER A 7 -16.11 -1.04 -10.72
CA SER A 7 -16.72 -2.36 -10.86
C SER A 7 -16.62 -3.15 -9.54
N ALA A 8 -17.40 -4.23 -9.42
CA ALA A 8 -17.36 -5.09 -8.23
C ALA A 8 -15.94 -5.63 -7.96
N GLU A 9 -15.21 -5.98 -9.02
CA GLU A 9 -13.83 -6.46 -8.95
C GLU A 9 -12.86 -5.37 -8.48
N GLN A 10 -13.05 -4.13 -8.96
CA GLN A 10 -12.24 -2.99 -8.55
C GLN A 10 -12.48 -2.64 -7.08
N LEU A 11 -13.74 -2.65 -6.64
CA LEU A 11 -14.08 -2.48 -5.22
C LEU A 11 -13.43 -3.56 -4.35
N GLN A 12 -13.47 -4.82 -4.78
CA GLN A 12 -12.84 -5.91 -4.04
C GLN A 12 -11.31 -5.77 -3.97
N ARG A 13 -10.69 -5.24 -5.02
CA ARG A 13 -9.26 -4.93 -5.04
C ARG A 13 -8.92 -3.79 -4.09
N VAL A 14 -9.68 -2.70 -4.12
CA VAL A 14 -9.50 -1.56 -3.22
C VAL A 14 -9.66 -1.99 -1.76
N LYS A 15 -10.67 -2.81 -1.44
CA LYS A 15 -10.84 -3.38 -0.10
C LYS A 15 -9.61 -4.16 0.35
N ARG A 16 -9.08 -5.06 -0.49
CA ARG A 16 -7.87 -5.83 -0.16
C ARG A 16 -6.65 -4.95 0.08
N ILE A 17 -6.45 -3.92 -0.74
CA ILE A 17 -5.34 -2.96 -0.57
C ILE A 17 -5.52 -2.19 0.74
N HIS A 18 -6.72 -1.71 1.02
CA HIS A 18 -7.06 -0.99 2.24
C HIS A 18 -6.82 -1.86 3.48
N ASP A 19 -7.40 -3.06 3.55
CA ASP A 19 -7.27 -3.97 4.70
C ASP A 19 -5.84 -4.42 4.97
N TYR A 20 -5.00 -4.43 3.93
CA TYR A 20 -3.57 -4.67 4.05
C TYR A 20 -2.84 -3.43 4.59
N ALA A 21 -3.10 -2.26 4.02
CA ALA A 21 -2.50 -0.99 4.43
C ALA A 21 -2.85 -0.61 5.88
N THR A 22 -4.07 -0.93 6.34
CA THR A 22 -4.51 -0.66 7.72
C THR A 22 -3.75 -1.45 8.79
N ARG A 23 -2.95 -2.45 8.40
CA ARG A 23 -2.08 -3.18 9.34
C ARG A 23 -0.87 -2.35 9.75
N PHE A 24 -0.56 -1.29 9.00
CA PHE A 24 0.53 -0.38 9.30
C PHE A 24 0.00 0.85 10.04
N PRO A 25 0.75 1.41 11.00
CA PRO A 25 0.38 2.65 11.67
C PRO A 25 0.31 3.81 10.66
N LEU A 26 -0.69 4.68 10.77
CA LEU A 26 -0.80 5.91 9.95
C LEU A 26 0.21 6.97 10.44
N THR A 27 1.49 6.69 10.25
CA THR A 27 2.64 7.49 10.64
C THR A 27 3.72 7.35 9.57
N GLU A 28 4.65 8.30 9.49
CA GLU A 28 5.78 8.23 8.56
C GLU A 28 6.55 6.90 8.66
N THR A 29 6.72 6.37 9.88
CA THR A 29 7.35 5.05 10.09
C THR A 29 6.53 3.91 9.51
N GLY A 30 5.20 3.94 9.64
CA GLY A 30 4.32 2.93 9.05
C GLY A 30 4.27 3.01 7.52
N ASP A 31 4.31 4.22 6.96
CA ASP A 31 4.40 4.44 5.52
C ASP A 31 5.71 3.87 4.95
N MET A 32 6.83 4.07 5.66
CA MET A 32 8.12 3.46 5.30
C MET A 32 8.08 1.92 5.34
N GLN A 33 7.40 1.32 6.33
CA GLN A 33 7.24 -0.13 6.42
C GLN A 33 6.37 -0.70 5.29
N LEU A 34 5.30 0.01 4.92
CA LEU A 34 4.43 -0.36 3.80
C LEU A 34 5.22 -0.29 2.47
N LEU A 35 5.96 0.80 2.24
CA LEU A 35 6.81 0.96 1.06
C LEU A 35 7.89 -0.12 1.00
N LYS A 36 8.62 -0.36 2.10
CA LYS A 36 9.63 -1.40 2.18
C LYS A 36 9.06 -2.77 1.80
N THR A 37 7.90 -3.12 2.34
CA THR A 37 7.25 -4.40 2.04
C THR A 37 6.85 -4.52 0.56
N TYR A 38 6.41 -3.42 -0.06
CA TYR A 38 6.13 -3.37 -1.50
C TYR A 38 7.39 -3.60 -2.34
N TYR A 39 8.52 -2.95 -2.01
CA TYR A 39 9.77 -3.13 -2.74
C TYR A 39 10.41 -4.51 -2.52
N ASP A 40 10.33 -5.05 -1.30
CA ASP A 40 10.76 -6.40 -0.96
C ASP A 40 9.96 -7.45 -1.77
N TYR A 41 8.63 -7.30 -1.86
CA TYR A 41 7.77 -8.19 -2.66
C TYR A 41 8.10 -8.14 -4.16
N ASN A 42 8.39 -6.95 -4.69
CA ASN A 42 8.69 -6.75 -6.11
C ASN A 42 10.16 -7.06 -6.47
N GLY A 43 10.96 -7.57 -5.53
CA GLY A 43 12.37 -7.90 -5.74
C GLY A 43 13.26 -6.68 -6.04
N GLN A 44 12.78 -5.47 -5.77
CA GLN A 44 13.53 -4.23 -5.93
C GLN A 44 14.19 -3.89 -4.59
N THR A 45 15.21 -4.65 -4.22
CA THR A 45 15.98 -4.51 -2.97
C THR A 45 16.84 -3.23 -2.88
N LYS A 46 16.51 -2.20 -3.66
CA LYS A 46 17.14 -0.87 -3.63
C LYS A 46 16.07 0.19 -3.45
N LEU A 47 15.65 0.39 -2.21
CA LEU A 47 15.06 1.67 -1.82
C LEU A 47 16.19 2.72 -1.83
N PRO A 48 16.07 3.84 -2.58
CA PRO A 48 17.00 4.97 -2.49
C PRO A 48 16.68 5.86 -1.28
N PHE A 49 16.34 5.26 -0.13
CA PHE A 49 16.23 6.00 1.13
C PHE A 49 17.53 5.85 1.88
N ASN A 50 18.53 6.63 1.45
CA ASN A 50 19.65 6.99 2.32
C ASN A 50 19.11 7.99 3.35
N ALA A 51 19.37 7.68 4.62
CA ALA A 51 19.14 8.56 5.77
C ALA A 51 19.91 9.88 5.65
#